data_AF-A8DS08-F1
#
_entry.id   AF-A8DS08-F1
#
_cell.length_a   1.000
_cell.length_b   1.000
_cell.length_c   1.000
_cell.angle_alpha   90.00
_cell.angle_beta   90.00
_cell.angle_gamma   90.00
#
_symmetry.space_group_name_H-M   'P 1'
#
loop_
_entity.id
_entity.type
_entity.pdbx_description
1 polymer ?
#
loop_
_entity_poly.entity_id
_entity_poly.type
_entity_poly.pdbx_seq_one_letter_code
_entity_poly.pdbx_strand_id
1 'polypeptide(L)'
;LALNQNPFVAFNDDPNVENNGQLVKATNMIVSAMRFLKTYRANILEPEVFHLNPKKSDTPEFRKFVKRFPQRFAFYGAAYKEAYPLDMSQYPKLFNSTRIPRPEKDELFSDFSAKHLLVMRNGHFYVFDVFDRDGNILPAAEIMANVKYILEDSVAPAEYPIGVLTTQPRDFWTEMRSALVKAGNESALSQIDGAVFNLVLDEEDTEDPIELSKLFLHGDGTNRWFDKSFSLMLAKNGKGCVN
;
A
#
# COMPACT_ATOMS: atom_id res chain seq x y z
N LEU A 1 3.24 2.72 -16.77
CA LEU A 1 3.79 2.64 -15.38
C LEU A 1 4.36 1.27 -15.12
N ALA A 2 3.55 0.23 -15.36
CA ALA A 2 4.01 -1.16 -15.42
C ALA A 2 5.29 -1.31 -16.27
N LEU A 3 6.22 -2.14 -15.80
CA LEU A 3 7.56 -2.41 -16.33
C LEU A 3 8.54 -1.22 -16.36
N ASN A 4 8.10 -0.04 -16.80
CA ASN A 4 9.00 1.10 -17.01
C ASN A 4 9.38 1.83 -15.70
N GLN A 5 8.52 1.79 -14.67
CA GLN A 5 8.68 2.61 -13.47
C GLN A 5 8.41 1.85 -12.17
N ASN A 6 7.32 1.09 -12.08
CA ASN A 6 6.92 0.45 -10.82
C ASN A 6 7.80 -0.77 -10.52
N PRO A 7 8.59 -0.77 -9.43
CA PRO A 7 9.32 -1.94 -8.97
C PRO A 7 8.42 -2.82 -8.08
N PHE A 8 8.94 -3.95 -7.59
CA PHE A 8 8.29 -4.66 -6.49
C PHE A 8 9.32 -5.12 -5.46
N VAL A 9 8.86 -5.38 -4.23
CA VAL A 9 9.63 -5.99 -3.15
C VAL A 9 8.83 -7.14 -2.57
N ALA A 10 9.36 -8.36 -2.65
CA ALA A 10 8.74 -9.54 -2.05
C ALA A 10 9.05 -9.64 -0.56
N PHE A 11 8.08 -10.13 0.22
CA PHE A 11 8.26 -10.45 1.63
C PHE A 11 8.82 -11.86 1.79
N ASN A 12 9.61 -12.07 2.83
CA ASN A 12 9.89 -13.41 3.33
C ASN A 12 8.61 -13.99 3.95
N ASP A 13 8.52 -15.33 3.94
CA ASP A 13 7.43 -16.02 4.62
C ASP A 13 7.54 -15.87 6.15
N ASP A 14 6.39 -15.91 6.81
CA ASP A 14 6.35 -15.96 8.26
C ASP A 14 6.99 -17.27 8.73
N PRO A 15 7.91 -17.25 9.71
CA PRO A 15 8.48 -18.47 10.28
C PRO A 15 7.41 -19.45 10.80
N ASN A 16 6.24 -18.96 11.22
CA ASN A 16 5.10 -19.79 11.53
C ASN A 16 4.29 -20.09 10.27
N VAL A 17 4.30 -21.36 9.85
CA VAL A 17 3.60 -21.84 8.65
C VAL A 17 2.10 -21.55 8.68
N GLU A 18 1.47 -21.58 9.86
CA GLU A 18 0.03 -21.31 10.01
C GLU A 18 -0.35 -19.87 9.62
N ASN A 19 0.59 -18.93 9.73
CA ASN A 19 0.39 -17.53 9.39
C ASN A 19 0.51 -17.26 7.87
N ASN A 20 1.03 -18.20 7.09
CA ASN A 20 1.22 -18.02 5.66
C ASN A 20 -0.03 -18.31 4.82
N GLY A 21 -1.13 -18.78 5.40
CA GLY A 21 -2.39 -18.88 4.66
C GLY A 21 -2.84 -17.49 4.14
N GLN A 22 -3.24 -17.38 2.87
CA GLN A 22 -3.57 -16.10 2.21
C GLN A 22 -4.51 -15.22 3.04
N LEU A 23 -5.59 -15.79 3.58
CA LEU A 23 -6.55 -15.08 4.44
C LEU A 23 -5.91 -14.52 5.73
N VAL A 24 -5.14 -15.36 6.43
CA VAL A 24 -4.52 -15.00 7.71
C VAL A 24 -3.44 -13.93 7.48
N LYS A 25 -2.59 -14.15 6.46
CA LYS A 25 -1.53 -13.21 6.08
C LYS A 25 -2.10 -11.88 5.63
N ALA A 26 -3.13 -11.87 4.78
CA ALA A 26 -3.82 -10.66 4.34
C ALA A 26 -4.33 -9.86 5.54
N THR A 27 -5.04 -10.52 6.46
CA THR A 27 -5.57 -9.88 7.66
C THR A 27 -4.45 -9.26 8.51
N ASN A 28 -3.40 -10.03 8.80
CA ASN A 28 -2.27 -9.57 9.61
C ASN A 28 -1.54 -8.39 8.98
N MET A 29 -1.35 -8.41 7.65
CA MET A 29 -0.68 -7.33 6.92
C MET A 29 -1.54 -6.07 6.82
N ILE A 30 -2.86 -6.19 6.63
CA ILE A 30 -3.79 -5.04 6.69
C ILE A 30 -3.71 -4.39 8.07
N VAL A 31 -3.85 -5.17 9.15
CA VAL A 31 -3.81 -4.66 10.52
C VAL A 31 -2.45 -4.00 10.82
N SER A 32 -1.35 -4.60 10.36
CA SER A 32 -0.01 -4.05 10.54
C SER A 32 0.20 -2.74 9.76
N ALA A 33 -0.29 -2.67 8.53
CA ALA A 33 -0.27 -1.44 7.72
C ALA A 33 -1.11 -0.33 8.38
N MET A 34 -2.27 -0.66 8.94
CA MET A 34 -3.10 0.31 9.66
C MET A 34 -2.45 0.79 10.96
N ARG A 35 -1.75 -0.09 11.67
CA ARG A 35 -0.92 0.29 12.84
C ARG A 35 0.23 1.21 12.43
N PHE A 36 0.90 0.94 11.31
CA PHE A 36 1.93 1.81 10.78
C PHE A 36 1.36 3.20 10.44
N LEU A 37 0.24 3.26 9.72
CA LEU A 37 -0.44 4.51 9.38
C LEU A 37 -0.84 5.31 10.64
N LYS A 38 -1.40 4.65 11.65
CA LYS A 38 -1.78 5.30 12.92
C LYS A 38 -0.55 5.81 13.68
N THR A 39 0.52 5.02 13.72
CA THR A 39 1.82 5.37 14.32
C THR A 39 2.43 6.60 13.63
N TYR A 40 2.39 6.64 12.30
CA TYR A 40 2.84 7.78 11.51
C TYR A 40 2.01 9.04 11.78
N ARG A 41 0.67 8.95 11.66
CA ARG A 41 -0.25 10.08 11.88
C ARG A 41 -0.18 10.66 13.30
N ALA A 42 0.09 9.82 14.30
CA ALA A 42 0.27 10.24 15.68
C ALA A 42 1.67 10.81 15.99
N ASN A 43 2.57 10.92 15.00
CA ASN A 43 3.97 11.35 15.17
C ASN A 43 4.73 10.54 16.23
N ILE A 44 4.41 9.25 16.36
CA ILE A 44 5.09 8.32 17.25
C ILE A 44 6.02 7.35 16.50
N LEU A 45 5.98 7.37 15.16
CA LEU A 45 6.95 6.64 14.34
C LEU A 45 8.35 7.22 14.61
N GLU A 46 9.32 6.34 14.81
CA GLU A 46 10.70 6.78 15.02
C GLU A 46 11.20 7.49 13.75
N PRO A 47 11.94 8.62 13.89
CA PRO A 47 12.51 9.28 12.73
C PRO A 47 13.45 8.35 11.97
N GLU A 48 13.43 8.42 10.65
CA GLU A 48 14.34 7.65 9.82
C GLU A 48 15.76 8.24 9.97
N VAL A 49 16.70 7.45 10.50
CA VAL A 49 18.05 7.91 10.80
C VAL A 49 19.06 6.88 10.32
N PHE A 50 20.01 7.32 9.50
CA PHE A 50 21.16 6.50 9.15
C PHE A 50 22.24 6.61 10.23
N HIS A 51 22.52 5.50 10.91
CA HIS A 51 23.50 5.43 12.00
C HIS A 51 24.81 4.82 11.50
N LEU A 52 25.93 5.57 11.51
CA LEU A 52 27.24 4.99 11.18
C LEU A 52 27.68 3.96 12.22
N ASN A 53 27.30 4.16 13.48
CA ASN A 53 27.53 3.21 14.57
C ASN A 53 26.27 3.04 15.43
N PRO A 54 25.36 2.12 15.04
CA PRO A 54 24.09 1.91 15.75
C PRO A 54 24.25 1.62 17.24
N LYS A 55 25.31 0.91 17.64
CA LYS A 55 25.59 0.61 19.07
C LYS A 55 25.78 1.85 19.93
N LYS A 56 26.12 2.99 19.33
CA LYS A 56 26.30 4.27 20.02
C LYS A 56 25.12 5.21 19.80
N SER A 57 24.60 5.27 18.57
CA SER A 57 23.63 6.29 18.18
C SER A 57 22.20 5.79 18.02
N ASP A 58 21.93 4.49 18.02
CA ASP A 58 20.55 3.96 18.13
C ASP A 58 20.31 3.43 19.56
N THR A 59 20.35 4.35 20.52
CA THR A 59 20.21 4.04 21.95
C THR A 59 19.17 4.95 22.62
N PRO A 60 18.50 4.50 23.70
CA PRO A 60 17.59 5.34 24.47
C PRO A 60 18.25 6.64 24.98
N GLU A 61 19.55 6.58 25.31
CA GLU A 61 20.35 7.72 25.76
C GLU A 61 20.53 8.74 24.63
N PHE A 62 20.84 8.28 23.41
CA PHE A 62 20.90 9.14 22.22
C PHE A 62 19.56 9.82 21.96
N ARG A 63 18.46 9.06 21.99
CA ARG A 63 17.10 9.61 21.76
C ARG A 63 16.75 10.68 22.79
N LYS A 64 17.06 10.44 24.07
CA LYS A 64 16.90 11.43 25.16
C LYS A 64 17.78 12.67 24.95
N PHE A 65 18.98 12.51 24.40
CA PHE A 65 19.89 13.61 24.10
C PHE A 65 19.36 14.48 22.95
N VAL A 66 19.01 13.89 21.80
CA VAL A 66 18.51 14.63 20.63
C VAL A 66 17.19 15.34 20.94
N LYS A 67 16.31 14.72 21.73
CA LYS A 67 15.01 15.31 22.15
C LYS A 67 15.14 16.63 22.91
N ARG A 68 16.32 16.97 23.45
CA ARG A 68 16.58 18.25 24.15
C ARG A 68 16.79 19.41 23.18
N PHE A 69 17.12 19.13 21.91
CA PHE A 69 17.37 20.17 20.92
C PHE A 69 16.07 20.65 20.28
N PRO A 70 15.92 21.96 20.01
CA PRO A 70 14.88 22.46 19.12
C PRO A 70 15.00 21.82 17.73
N GLN A 71 13.89 21.64 17.02
CA GLN A 71 13.84 20.95 15.71
C GLN A 71 14.89 21.44 14.70
N ARG A 72 15.07 22.77 14.58
CA ARG A 72 16.07 23.39 13.69
C ARG A 72 17.54 23.03 13.99
N PHE A 73 17.82 22.53 15.19
CA PHE A 73 19.16 22.13 15.62
C PHE A 73 19.31 20.63 15.87
N ALA A 74 18.20 19.88 15.87
CA ALA A 74 18.19 18.44 16.16
C ALA A 74 19.09 17.65 15.19
N PHE A 75 19.12 18.06 13.91
CA PHE A 75 20.01 17.47 12.90
C PHE A 75 21.49 17.54 13.32
N TYR A 76 21.98 18.72 13.74
CA TYR A 76 23.38 18.88 14.15
C TYR A 76 23.71 18.07 15.41
N GLY A 77 22.75 17.97 16.35
CA GLY A 77 22.90 17.12 17.54
C GLY A 77 23.02 15.64 17.19
N ALA A 78 22.23 15.16 16.21
CA ALA A 78 22.35 13.80 15.69
C ALA A 78 23.68 13.58 14.96
N ALA A 79 24.06 14.52 14.08
CA ALA A 79 25.30 14.44 13.29
C ALA A 79 26.55 14.42 14.17
N TYR A 80 26.55 15.15 15.30
CA TYR A 80 27.62 15.10 16.30
C TYR A 80 27.86 13.69 16.89
N LYS A 81 26.83 12.83 16.86
CA LYS A 81 26.89 11.42 17.26
C LYS A 81 26.94 10.46 16.06
N GLU A 82 27.38 10.95 14.89
CA GLU A 82 27.53 10.16 13.67
C GLU A 82 26.21 9.50 13.21
N ALA A 83 25.10 10.21 13.42
CA ALA A 83 23.75 9.82 13.01
C ALA A 83 23.15 10.88 12.09
N TYR A 84 22.56 10.44 10.97
CA TYR A 84 22.10 11.30 9.88
C TYR A 84 20.60 11.11 9.68
N PRO A 85 19.75 11.97 10.26
CA PRO A 85 18.32 11.97 10.01
C PRO A 85 18.03 12.18 8.52
N LEU A 86 17.07 11.43 7.99
CA LEU A 86 16.65 11.46 6.59
C LEU A 86 15.34 12.25 6.43
N ASP A 87 15.07 12.71 5.21
CA ASP A 87 13.80 13.35 4.89
C ASP A 87 12.65 12.34 4.92
N MET A 88 11.54 12.73 5.56
CA MET A 88 10.32 11.92 5.64
C MET A 88 9.12 12.65 5.01
N SER A 89 9.34 13.71 4.22
CA SER A 89 8.27 14.51 3.61
C SER A 89 7.38 13.71 2.65
N GLN A 90 7.87 12.58 2.15
CA GLN A 90 7.18 11.70 1.21
C GLN A 90 6.28 10.66 1.89
N TYR A 91 6.50 10.37 3.17
CA TYR A 91 5.77 9.32 3.91
C TYR A 91 4.23 9.48 3.92
N PRO A 92 3.64 10.70 3.94
CA PRO A 92 2.19 10.84 3.87
C PRO A 92 1.60 10.22 2.61
N LYS A 93 2.37 10.18 1.51
CA LYS A 93 1.92 9.67 0.20
C LYS A 93 1.91 8.15 0.12
N LEU A 94 2.37 7.43 1.15
CA LEU A 94 2.21 5.97 1.22
C LEU A 94 0.74 5.57 1.26
N PHE A 95 -0.10 6.33 1.98
CA PHE A 95 -1.50 5.97 2.21
C PHE A 95 -2.46 6.99 1.60
N ASN A 96 -3.69 6.53 1.33
CA ASN A 96 -4.78 7.34 0.81
C ASN A 96 -4.43 8.13 -0.45
N SER A 97 -3.47 7.62 -1.22
CA SER A 97 -2.86 8.36 -2.31
C SER A 97 -2.85 7.56 -3.59
N THR A 98 -2.93 8.26 -4.71
CA THR A 98 -2.94 7.68 -6.05
C THR A 98 -2.42 8.69 -7.05
N ARG A 99 -1.98 8.21 -8.21
CA ARG A 99 -1.58 9.03 -9.35
C ARG A 99 -2.73 9.13 -10.34
N ILE A 100 -3.37 10.29 -10.44
CA ILE A 100 -4.46 10.51 -11.39
C ILE A 100 -3.88 10.92 -12.75
N PRO A 101 -4.24 10.22 -13.85
CA PRO A 101 -3.84 10.64 -15.19
C PRO A 101 -4.50 11.98 -15.56
N ARG A 102 -3.70 12.91 -16.07
CA ARG A 102 -4.15 14.25 -16.51
C ARG A 102 -3.46 14.61 -17.82
N PRO A 103 -4.04 15.53 -18.62
CA PRO A 103 -3.36 16.04 -19.81
C PRO A 103 -2.01 16.65 -19.42
N GLU A 104 -0.97 16.38 -20.22
CA GLU A 104 0.41 16.87 -20.08
C GLU A 104 1.16 16.35 -18.84
N LYS A 105 0.57 16.44 -17.64
CA LYS A 105 1.19 16.06 -16.39
C LYS A 105 0.20 15.51 -15.38
N ASP A 106 0.40 14.25 -15.01
CA ASP A 106 -0.36 13.56 -13.96
C ASP A 106 -0.32 14.28 -12.61
N GLU A 107 -1.34 14.01 -11.81
CA GLU A 107 -1.58 14.59 -10.49
C GLU A 107 -1.34 13.54 -9.39
N LEU A 108 -0.66 13.92 -8.31
CA LEU A 108 -0.58 13.10 -7.10
C LEU A 108 -1.71 13.48 -6.13
N PHE A 109 -2.78 12.71 -6.14
CA PHE A 109 -3.96 12.92 -5.31
C PHE A 109 -3.81 12.24 -3.95
N SER A 110 -4.35 12.86 -2.90
CA SER A 110 -4.48 12.25 -1.58
C SER A 110 -5.78 12.66 -0.90
N ASP A 111 -6.49 11.71 -0.30
CA ASP A 111 -7.65 11.97 0.58
C ASP A 111 -7.42 11.35 1.97
N PHE A 112 -6.80 12.11 2.87
CA PHE A 112 -6.48 11.63 4.21
C PHE A 112 -7.70 11.41 5.12
N SER A 113 -8.90 11.79 4.68
CA SER A 113 -10.14 11.57 5.43
C SER A 113 -10.73 10.16 5.20
N ALA A 114 -10.37 9.51 4.10
CA ALA A 114 -10.85 8.18 3.74
C ALA A 114 -10.37 7.09 4.71
N LYS A 115 -11.27 6.16 5.01
CA LYS A 115 -11.13 5.12 6.04
C LYS A 115 -11.18 3.70 5.49
N HIS A 116 -11.43 3.56 4.20
CA HIS A 116 -11.65 2.28 3.54
C HIS A 116 -10.41 1.74 2.84
N LEU A 117 -10.35 0.42 2.74
CA LEU A 117 -9.39 -0.34 1.96
C LEU A 117 -9.99 -0.68 0.60
N LEU A 118 -9.16 -0.63 -0.44
CA LEU A 118 -9.49 -1.20 -1.73
C LEU A 118 -8.95 -2.63 -1.78
N VAL A 119 -9.77 -3.58 -2.22
CA VAL A 119 -9.35 -4.95 -2.49
C VAL A 119 -9.68 -5.31 -3.94
N MET A 120 -8.73 -5.93 -4.63
CA MET A 120 -8.92 -6.48 -5.97
C MET A 120 -8.80 -8.01 -5.95
N ARG A 121 -9.75 -8.69 -6.59
CA ARG A 121 -9.71 -10.14 -6.84
C ARG A 121 -10.42 -10.43 -8.16
N ASN A 122 -9.79 -11.20 -9.04
CA ASN A 122 -10.34 -11.61 -10.34
C ASN A 122 -10.84 -10.43 -11.20
N GLY A 123 -10.17 -9.28 -11.12
CA GLY A 123 -10.53 -8.05 -11.87
C GLY A 123 -11.70 -7.26 -11.29
N HIS A 124 -12.27 -7.70 -10.16
CA HIS A 124 -13.32 -7.01 -9.42
C HIS A 124 -12.75 -6.11 -8.33
N PHE A 125 -13.48 -5.06 -7.99
CA PHE A 125 -13.12 -4.09 -6.96
C PHE A 125 -14.07 -4.21 -5.79
N TYR A 126 -13.52 -4.33 -4.58
CA TYR A 126 -14.26 -4.37 -3.32
C TYR A 126 -13.74 -3.27 -2.41
N VAL A 127 -14.62 -2.69 -1.61
CA VAL A 127 -14.24 -1.69 -0.61
C VAL A 127 -14.91 -1.99 0.72
N PHE A 128 -14.17 -1.82 1.80
CA PHE A 128 -14.71 -1.86 3.16
C PHE A 128 -13.87 -0.99 4.08
N ASP A 129 -14.48 -0.47 5.14
CA ASP A 129 -13.78 0.35 6.13
C ASP A 129 -12.76 -0.46 6.92
N VAL A 130 -11.59 0.11 7.18
CA VAL A 130 -10.56 -0.44 8.08
C VAL A 130 -10.37 0.40 9.33
N PHE A 131 -11.01 1.58 9.37
CA PHE A 131 -11.15 2.40 10.55
C PHE A 131 -12.63 2.64 10.88
N ASP A 132 -12.97 2.65 12.17
CA ASP A 132 -14.29 3.04 12.65
C ASP A 132 -14.53 4.57 12.55
N ARG A 133 -15.69 5.02 13.03
CA ARG A 133 -16.06 6.45 13.07
C ARG A 133 -15.10 7.29 13.91
N ASP A 134 -14.52 6.70 14.96
CA ASP A 134 -13.62 7.35 15.91
C ASP A 134 -12.14 7.30 15.50
N GLY A 135 -11.82 6.61 14.40
CA GLY A 135 -10.45 6.46 13.88
C GLY A 135 -9.66 5.33 14.56
N ASN A 136 -10.33 4.39 15.22
CA ASN A 136 -9.71 3.14 15.65
C ASN A 136 -9.70 2.13 14.52
N ILE A 137 -8.68 1.28 14.50
CA ILE A 137 -8.59 0.17 13.55
C ILE A 137 -9.73 -0.79 13.88
N LEU A 138 -10.47 -1.27 12.87
CA LEU A 138 -11.49 -2.29 13.09
C LEU A 138 -10.89 -3.55 13.74
N PRO A 139 -11.67 -4.30 14.54
CA PRO A 139 -11.23 -5.56 15.08
C PRO A 139 -10.71 -6.50 13.98
N ALA A 140 -9.59 -7.18 14.24
CA ALA A 140 -8.98 -8.08 13.26
C ALA A 140 -9.94 -9.17 12.78
N ALA A 141 -10.85 -9.63 13.63
CA ALA A 141 -11.88 -10.61 13.27
C ALA A 141 -12.88 -10.06 12.22
N GLU A 142 -13.23 -8.77 12.28
CA GLU A 142 -14.10 -8.14 11.28
C GLU A 142 -13.38 -7.96 9.95
N ILE A 143 -12.12 -7.52 9.98
CA ILE A 143 -11.28 -7.43 8.78
C ILE A 143 -11.12 -8.81 8.13
N MET A 144 -10.84 -9.85 8.93
CA MET A 144 -10.73 -11.22 8.46
C MET A 144 -12.04 -11.71 7.84
N ALA A 145 -13.20 -11.40 8.44
CA ALA A 145 -14.50 -11.76 7.89
C ALA A 145 -14.75 -11.10 6.52
N ASN A 146 -14.38 -9.82 6.37
CA ASN A 146 -14.51 -9.11 5.08
C ASN A 146 -13.57 -9.69 4.01
N VAL A 147 -12.31 -9.97 4.36
CA VAL A 147 -11.36 -10.59 3.41
C VAL A 147 -11.82 -12.01 3.04
N LYS A 148 -12.32 -12.78 4.02
CA LYS A 148 -12.87 -14.12 3.79
C LYS A 148 -14.06 -14.07 2.85
N TYR A 149 -14.98 -13.13 3.04
CA TYR A 149 -16.12 -12.93 2.14
C TYR A 149 -15.67 -12.71 0.69
N ILE A 150 -14.64 -11.88 0.47
CA ILE A 150 -14.09 -11.60 -0.87
C ILE A 150 -13.42 -12.84 -1.48
N LEU A 151 -12.68 -13.62 -0.68
CA LEU A 151 -12.06 -14.88 -1.12
C LEU A 151 -13.09 -15.96 -1.47
N GLU A 152 -14.22 -15.99 -0.75
CA GLU A 152 -15.32 -16.93 -0.98
C GLU A 152 -16.29 -16.47 -2.08
N ASP A 153 -16.12 -15.25 -2.62
CA ASP A 153 -16.92 -14.77 -3.75
C ASP A 153 -16.70 -15.67 -4.97
N SER A 154 -17.79 -16.17 -5.54
CA SER A 154 -17.81 -17.11 -6.66
C SER A 154 -18.14 -16.47 -8.00
N VAL A 155 -18.21 -15.13 -8.06
CA VAL A 155 -18.38 -14.40 -9.31
C VAL A 155 -17.20 -14.71 -10.24
N ALA A 156 -17.52 -15.07 -11.49
CA ALA A 156 -16.51 -15.34 -12.52
C ALA A 156 -15.62 -14.11 -12.74
N PRO A 157 -14.35 -14.28 -13.17
CA PRO A 157 -13.48 -13.16 -13.47
C PRO A 157 -14.12 -12.14 -14.41
N ALA A 158 -13.85 -10.86 -14.17
CA ALA A 158 -14.43 -9.77 -14.95
C ALA A 158 -14.10 -9.93 -16.45
N GLU A 159 -15.11 -9.89 -17.32
CA GLU A 159 -14.91 -9.96 -18.78
C GLU A 159 -14.11 -8.76 -19.31
N TYR A 160 -14.32 -7.58 -18.72
CA TYR A 160 -13.64 -6.33 -19.08
C TYR A 160 -13.00 -5.69 -17.83
N PRO A 161 -11.82 -6.17 -17.40
CA PRO A 161 -11.19 -5.71 -16.18
C PRO A 161 -10.65 -4.27 -16.33
N ILE A 162 -11.21 -3.34 -15.57
CA ILE A 162 -10.88 -1.90 -15.64
C ILE A 162 -9.44 -1.61 -15.19
N GLY A 163 -8.85 -2.47 -14.34
CA GLY A 163 -7.47 -2.33 -13.86
C GLY A 163 -6.43 -2.23 -14.99
N VAL A 164 -6.68 -2.92 -16.12
CA VAL A 164 -5.80 -2.91 -17.30
C VAL A 164 -5.59 -1.50 -17.84
N LEU A 165 -6.55 -0.59 -17.69
CA LEU A 165 -6.42 0.78 -18.18
C LEU A 165 -5.27 1.54 -17.50
N THR A 166 -4.90 1.19 -16.27
CA THR A 166 -3.76 1.80 -15.56
C THR A 166 -2.39 1.41 -16.15
N THR A 167 -2.36 0.40 -17.03
CA THR A 167 -1.15 -0.02 -17.77
C THR A 167 -0.91 0.80 -19.04
N GLN A 168 -1.96 1.46 -19.55
CA GLN A 168 -1.94 2.13 -20.85
C GLN A 168 -1.06 3.40 -20.86
N PRO A 169 -0.70 3.91 -22.04
CA PRO A 169 -0.09 5.23 -22.17
C PRO A 169 -0.91 6.30 -21.44
N ARG A 170 -0.24 7.27 -20.79
CA ARG A 170 -0.90 8.22 -19.86
C ARG A 170 -1.94 9.10 -20.53
N ASP A 171 -1.70 9.52 -21.77
CA ASP A 171 -2.67 10.31 -22.54
C ASP A 171 -3.92 9.49 -22.86
N PHE A 172 -3.76 8.24 -23.31
CA PHE A 172 -4.88 7.33 -23.54
C PHE A 172 -5.66 7.04 -22.25
N TRP A 173 -4.95 6.79 -21.15
CA TRP A 173 -5.61 6.57 -19.86
C TRP A 173 -6.35 7.81 -19.37
N THR A 174 -5.81 9.02 -19.62
CA THR A 174 -6.50 10.28 -19.32
C THR A 174 -7.85 10.37 -20.05
N GLU A 175 -7.86 10.05 -21.35
CA GLU A 175 -9.09 10.06 -22.16
C GLU A 175 -10.10 9.02 -21.66
N MET A 176 -9.66 7.79 -21.42
CA MET A 176 -10.52 6.70 -20.95
C MET A 176 -11.07 6.97 -19.54
N ARG A 177 -10.25 7.51 -18.63
CA ARG A 177 -10.71 7.90 -17.29
C ARG A 177 -11.75 9.02 -17.37
N SER A 178 -11.59 9.98 -18.28
CA SER A 178 -12.60 11.00 -18.56
C SER A 178 -13.91 10.40 -19.09
N ALA A 179 -13.81 9.40 -19.98
CA ALA A 179 -14.98 8.66 -20.46
C ALA A 179 -15.70 7.90 -19.33
N LEU A 180 -14.95 7.25 -18.42
CA LEU A 180 -15.52 6.58 -17.25
C LEU A 180 -16.29 7.56 -16.35
N VAL A 181 -15.74 8.75 -16.10
CA VAL A 181 -16.42 9.81 -15.33
C VAL A 181 -17.70 10.26 -16.03
N LYS A 182 -17.65 10.52 -17.34
CA LYS A 182 -18.84 10.90 -18.14
C LYS A 182 -19.91 9.82 -18.16
N ALA A 183 -19.52 8.55 -18.04
CA ALA A 183 -20.43 7.41 -17.90
C ALA A 183 -20.99 7.24 -16.48
N GLY A 184 -20.69 8.13 -15.53
CA GLY A 184 -21.25 8.13 -14.17
C GLY A 184 -20.43 7.39 -13.12
N ASN A 185 -19.17 6.99 -13.42
CA ASN A 185 -18.34 6.21 -12.49
C ASN A 185 -17.51 7.05 -11.51
N GLU A 186 -17.83 8.34 -11.36
CA GLU A 186 -17.05 9.26 -10.52
C GLU A 186 -16.97 8.80 -9.07
N SER A 187 -18.10 8.36 -8.49
CA SER A 187 -18.13 7.88 -7.10
C SER A 187 -17.27 6.62 -6.91
N ALA A 188 -17.28 5.69 -7.87
CA ALA A 188 -16.48 4.47 -7.80
C ALA A 188 -14.98 4.77 -7.92
N LEU A 189 -14.60 5.66 -8.86
CA LEU A 189 -13.23 6.11 -9.00
C LEU A 189 -12.74 6.84 -7.73
N SER A 190 -13.59 7.68 -7.12
CA SER A 190 -13.25 8.35 -5.85
C SER A 190 -12.99 7.36 -4.72
N GLN A 191 -13.75 6.26 -4.64
CA GLN A 191 -13.48 5.18 -3.68
C GLN A 191 -12.13 4.49 -3.95
N ILE A 192 -11.81 4.16 -5.21
CA ILE A 192 -10.52 3.56 -5.58
C ILE A 192 -9.36 4.50 -5.22
N ASP A 193 -9.49 5.77 -5.59
CA ASP A 193 -8.45 6.79 -5.45
C ASP A 193 -8.19 7.14 -3.97
N GLY A 194 -9.24 7.28 -3.17
CA GLY A 194 -9.16 7.64 -1.75
C GLY A 194 -8.77 6.51 -0.81
N ALA A 195 -8.90 5.24 -1.22
CA ALA A 195 -8.62 4.07 -0.37
C ALA A 195 -7.22 4.12 0.28
N VAL A 196 -7.08 3.57 1.50
CA VAL A 196 -5.83 3.65 2.27
C VAL A 196 -4.63 3.05 1.52
N PHE A 197 -4.82 1.94 0.83
CA PHE A 197 -3.93 1.33 -0.16
C PHE A 197 -4.75 0.30 -0.97
N ASN A 198 -4.12 -0.40 -1.91
CA ASN A 198 -4.75 -1.49 -2.66
C ASN A 198 -4.25 -2.86 -2.17
N LEU A 199 -5.15 -3.74 -1.73
CA LEU A 199 -4.86 -5.15 -1.47
C LEU A 199 -5.23 -5.96 -2.70
N VAL A 200 -4.35 -6.85 -3.14
CA VAL A 200 -4.59 -7.72 -4.30
C VAL A 200 -4.54 -9.17 -3.83
N LEU A 201 -5.61 -9.90 -4.11
CA LEU A 201 -5.74 -11.33 -3.80
C LEU A 201 -5.70 -12.09 -5.12
N ASP A 202 -4.57 -12.75 -5.36
CA ASP A 202 -4.29 -13.53 -6.56
C ASP A 202 -4.64 -15.02 -6.34
N GLU A 203 -4.95 -15.74 -7.42
CA GLU A 203 -5.31 -17.16 -7.37
C GLU A 203 -4.14 -18.09 -7.73
N GLU A 204 -3.04 -17.51 -8.21
CA GLU A 204 -1.81 -18.21 -8.53
C GLU A 204 -1.11 -18.73 -7.26
N ASP A 205 -0.55 -19.93 -7.33
CA ASP A 205 0.12 -20.62 -6.21
C ASP A 205 1.54 -21.11 -6.57
N THR A 206 2.16 -20.47 -7.57
CA THR A 206 3.51 -20.83 -8.02
C THR A 206 4.58 -20.54 -6.95
N GLU A 207 5.56 -21.43 -6.84
CA GLU A 207 6.78 -21.26 -6.04
C GLU A 207 8.00 -20.92 -6.91
N ASP A 208 7.84 -20.94 -8.24
CA ASP A 208 8.93 -20.63 -9.16
C ASP A 208 9.30 -19.14 -9.05
N PRO A 209 10.57 -18.78 -8.76
CA PRO A 209 10.97 -17.39 -8.57
C PRO A 209 10.76 -16.50 -9.79
N ILE A 210 10.86 -17.04 -11.01
CA ILE A 210 10.68 -16.28 -12.26
C ILE A 210 9.20 -15.98 -12.45
N GLU A 211 8.33 -16.98 -12.28
CA GLU A 211 6.89 -16.79 -12.39
C GLU A 211 6.34 -15.87 -11.28
N LEU A 212 6.82 -16.02 -10.04
CA LEU A 212 6.51 -15.08 -8.94
C LEU A 212 6.97 -13.65 -9.27
N SER A 213 8.16 -13.48 -9.85
CA SER A 213 8.65 -12.16 -10.23
C SER A 213 7.77 -11.51 -11.30
N LYS A 214 7.30 -12.28 -12.30
CA LYS A 214 6.35 -11.77 -13.31
C LYS A 214 5.01 -11.41 -12.68
N LEU A 215 4.48 -12.27 -11.81
CA LEU A 215 3.22 -12.04 -11.09
C LEU A 215 3.27 -10.74 -10.27
N PHE A 216 4.35 -10.52 -9.52
CA PHE A 216 4.52 -9.35 -8.65
C PHE A 216 4.90 -8.08 -9.40
N LEU A 217 5.63 -8.18 -10.51
CA LEU A 217 6.03 -7.00 -11.29
C LEU A 217 4.90 -6.45 -12.17
N HIS A 218 4.13 -7.33 -12.81
CA HIS A 218 3.09 -6.90 -13.76
C HIS A 218 1.83 -7.80 -13.78
N GLY A 219 1.94 -9.07 -13.40
CA GLY A 219 0.83 -10.02 -13.50
C GLY A 219 0.26 -10.09 -14.93
N ASP A 220 -1.02 -10.34 -15.04
CA ASP A 220 -1.77 -10.28 -16.31
C ASP A 220 -2.38 -8.88 -16.58
N GLY A 221 -2.19 -7.94 -15.65
CA GLY A 221 -2.74 -6.59 -15.68
C GLY A 221 -4.22 -6.47 -15.27
N THR A 222 -4.92 -7.58 -15.04
CA THR A 222 -6.37 -7.58 -14.76
C THR A 222 -6.68 -7.29 -13.29
N ASN A 223 -5.80 -7.77 -12.39
CA ASN A 223 -5.99 -7.71 -10.95
C ASN A 223 -5.07 -6.68 -10.28
N ARG A 224 -4.82 -5.53 -10.92
CA ARG A 224 -3.86 -4.51 -10.47
C ARG A 224 -4.42 -3.11 -10.65
N TRP A 225 -4.06 -2.20 -9.74
CA TRP A 225 -4.26 -0.76 -9.89
C TRP A 225 -2.92 -0.03 -9.80
N PHE A 226 -2.21 0.07 -10.93
CA PHE A 226 -0.82 0.55 -10.98
C PHE A 226 -0.64 2.03 -10.63
N ASP A 227 -1.74 2.78 -10.58
CA ASP A 227 -1.74 4.19 -10.17
C ASP A 227 -1.70 4.38 -8.65
N LYS A 228 -2.01 3.34 -7.86
CA LYS A 228 -2.02 3.46 -6.40
C LYS A 228 -0.62 3.76 -5.87
N SER A 229 -0.55 4.44 -4.72
CA SER A 229 0.72 4.66 -4.01
C SER A 229 1.53 3.37 -3.82
N PHE A 230 0.83 2.29 -3.44
CA PHE A 230 1.34 0.93 -3.52
C PHE A 230 0.17 -0.08 -3.53
N SER A 231 0.45 -1.27 -4.03
CA SER A 231 -0.40 -2.45 -3.93
C SER A 231 0.28 -3.52 -3.10
N LEU A 232 -0.37 -3.98 -2.02
CA LEU A 232 0.02 -5.17 -1.27
C LEU A 232 -0.61 -6.38 -1.96
N MET A 233 0.21 -7.29 -2.48
CA MET A 233 -0.27 -8.45 -3.23
C MET A 233 -0.01 -9.74 -2.48
N LEU A 234 -0.96 -10.67 -2.53
CA LEU A 234 -0.85 -11.99 -1.94
C LEU A 234 -1.35 -13.05 -2.91
N ALA A 235 -0.42 -13.92 -3.32
CA ALA A 235 -0.70 -15.15 -4.03
C ALA A 235 -1.48 -16.14 -3.14
N LYS A 236 -2.08 -17.16 -3.75
CA LYS A 236 -2.93 -18.15 -3.05
C LYS A 236 -2.17 -18.98 -2.03
N ASN A 237 -0.90 -19.27 -2.30
CA ASN A 237 0.03 -19.92 -1.37
C ASN A 237 0.55 -18.98 -0.28
N GLY A 238 0.15 -17.70 -0.28
CA GLY A 238 0.55 -16.71 0.71
C GLY A 238 1.88 -16.01 0.42
N LYS A 239 2.52 -16.24 -0.74
CA LYS A 239 3.63 -15.39 -1.15
C LYS A 239 3.14 -13.97 -1.33
N GLY A 240 3.89 -13.00 -0.79
CA GLY A 240 3.44 -11.62 -0.76
C GLY A 240 4.49 -10.64 -1.25
N CYS A 241 4.03 -9.51 -1.78
CA CYS A 241 4.90 -8.40 -2.17
C CYS A 241 4.22 -7.03 -1.98
N VAL A 242 5.02 -5.97 -2.09
CA VAL A 242 4.55 -4.62 -2.38
C VAL A 242 5.01 -4.22 -3.78
N ASN A 243 4.10 -3.70 -4.60
CA ASN A 243 4.37 -3.07 -5.90
C ASN A 243 3.95 -1.61 -5.89
#